data_AF-A0A2J6XIV7-F1
#
_entry.id   AF-A0A2J6XIV7-F1
#
_cell.length_a   1.000
_cell.length_b   1.000
_cell.length_c   1.000
_cell.angle_alpha   90.00
_cell.angle_beta   90.00
_cell.angle_gamma   90.00
#
_symmetry.space_group_name_H-M   'P 1'
#
loop_
_entity.id
_entity.type
_entity.pdbx_description
1 polymer ?
#
loop_
_entity_poly.entity_id
_entity_poly.type
_entity_poly.pdbx_seq_one_letter_code
_entity_poly.pdbx_strand_id
1 'polypeptide(L)'
;MGINLNESEKENKIFSYEISNEAKSLAEKYGYSDYIVERYIKLLGEEVIDLLEFNEIPMPQTIRCNDFLVSCDELEKRLKNKGIKIQKIPFLPHGYEIIESPYNVGATHEYLMGYYYLQDPGSMLVVYLMNPLKNSFIIDMASAPGGKASQILQLTKDSVKLVSVELKKARIKALRSNLQRMGFSSYVILETDARKLSLKNSDMILLDSPSSGEGIIRKDPKRKRSRPRSDMRKIHLLQYQLLSKAIDIVKPGGEITYAACSTAIEEGEFVIDRVLNKRNVDTIKVDSPIGDKAYEEFNGITFDDRVKNCIRLWPHKHGTEGFFICKLRKEEN
;
A
#
# COMPACT_ATOMS: atom_id res chain seq x y z
N MET A 1 -22.11 -0.88 -27.19
CA MET A 1 -23.15 -0.46 -26.22
C MET A 1 -22.97 -1.31 -24.98
N GLY A 2 -22.26 -0.81 -23.97
CA GLY A 2 -22.05 -1.54 -22.72
C GLY A 2 -23.36 -1.66 -21.96
N ILE A 3 -23.72 -2.88 -21.56
CA ILE A 3 -24.83 -3.10 -20.64
C ILE A 3 -24.44 -2.43 -19.32
N ASN A 4 -25.17 -1.40 -18.91
CA ASN A 4 -25.03 -0.80 -17.59
C ASN A 4 -25.53 -1.81 -16.55
N LEU A 5 -24.65 -2.73 -16.16
CA LEU A 5 -24.91 -3.72 -15.13
C LEU A 5 -25.17 -2.99 -13.80
N ASN A 6 -26.19 -3.44 -13.07
CA ASN A 6 -26.42 -2.90 -11.73
C ASN A 6 -25.27 -3.34 -10.79
N GLU A 7 -25.09 -2.64 -9.67
CA GLU A 7 -23.95 -2.87 -8.76
C GLU A 7 -23.89 -4.31 -8.24
N SER A 8 -25.04 -4.95 -8.00
CA SER A 8 -25.12 -6.35 -7.56
C SER A 8 -24.61 -7.32 -8.63
N GLU A 9 -24.94 -7.08 -9.90
CA GLU A 9 -24.43 -7.87 -11.03
C GLU A 9 -22.92 -7.69 -11.20
N LYS A 10 -22.41 -6.44 -11.08
CA LYS A 10 -20.97 -6.17 -11.08
C LYS A 10 -20.29 -6.93 -9.96
N GLU A 11 -20.76 -6.80 -8.71
CA GLU A 11 -20.21 -7.53 -7.56
C GLU A 11 -20.21 -9.05 -7.83
N ASN A 12 -21.31 -9.63 -8.32
CA ASN A 12 -21.38 -11.06 -8.58
C ASN A 12 -20.36 -11.54 -9.62
N LYS A 13 -20.13 -10.78 -10.69
CA LYS A 13 -19.11 -11.10 -11.71
C LYS A 13 -17.69 -10.92 -11.20
N ILE A 14 -17.42 -9.85 -10.44
CA ILE A 14 -16.09 -9.59 -9.86
C ILE A 14 -15.70 -10.68 -8.85
N PHE A 15 -16.64 -11.11 -7.99
CA PHE A 15 -16.40 -12.19 -7.01
C PHE A 15 -16.73 -13.59 -7.55
N SER A 16 -16.91 -13.75 -8.87
CA SER A 16 -17.06 -15.05 -9.52
C SER A 16 -15.71 -15.58 -9.98
N TYR A 17 -15.39 -16.80 -9.55
CA TYR A 17 -14.19 -17.52 -9.95
C TYR A 17 -14.65 -18.86 -10.48
N GLU A 18 -14.57 -19.02 -11.79
CA GLU A 18 -14.72 -20.28 -12.49
C GLU A 18 -13.33 -20.90 -12.57
N ILE A 19 -13.05 -21.85 -11.67
CA ILE A 19 -11.68 -22.36 -11.48
C ILE A 19 -11.33 -23.30 -12.63
N SER A 20 -10.38 -22.89 -13.46
CA SER A 20 -9.81 -23.69 -14.55
C SER A 20 -8.97 -24.87 -14.04
N ASN A 21 -8.75 -25.87 -14.90
CA ASN A 21 -7.85 -26.98 -14.58
C ASN A 21 -6.40 -26.52 -14.43
N GLU A 22 -6.00 -25.51 -15.20
CA GLU A 22 -4.70 -24.87 -15.10
C GLU A 22 -4.51 -24.20 -13.73
N ALA A 23 -5.50 -23.42 -13.27
CA ALA A 23 -5.46 -22.80 -11.95
C ALA A 23 -5.32 -23.83 -10.83
N LYS A 24 -6.04 -24.96 -10.90
CA LYS A 24 -5.91 -26.06 -9.93
C LYS A 24 -4.51 -26.64 -9.92
N SER A 25 -3.96 -26.95 -11.09
CA SER A 25 -2.62 -27.53 -11.22
C SER A 25 -1.53 -26.60 -10.67
N LEU A 26 -1.57 -25.32 -11.04
CA LEU A 26 -0.63 -24.31 -10.54
C LEU A 26 -0.81 -24.05 -9.04
N ALA A 27 -2.04 -24.00 -8.54
CA ALA A 27 -2.32 -23.83 -7.11
C ALA A 27 -1.80 -25.00 -6.27
N GLU A 28 -1.91 -26.22 -6.78
CA GLU A 28 -1.30 -27.41 -6.16
C GLU A 28 0.23 -27.30 -6.15
N LYS A 29 0.84 -26.98 -7.31
CA LYS A 29 2.30 -26.87 -7.47
C LYS A 29 2.93 -25.83 -6.54
N TYR A 30 2.39 -24.60 -6.48
CA TYR A 30 2.99 -23.48 -5.72
C TYR A 30 2.37 -23.28 -4.33
N GLY A 31 1.36 -24.08 -3.98
CA GLY A 31 0.72 -24.04 -2.67
C GLY A 31 -0.26 -22.87 -2.46
N TYR A 32 -0.93 -22.41 -3.51
CA TYR A 32 -1.91 -21.32 -3.44
C TYR A 32 -3.34 -21.84 -3.26
N SER A 33 -4.25 -20.95 -2.85
CA SER A 33 -5.67 -21.15 -3.09
C SER A 33 -5.97 -21.00 -4.59
N ASP A 34 -6.76 -21.92 -5.13
CA ASP A 34 -7.11 -21.99 -6.55
C ASP A 34 -7.72 -20.70 -7.11
N TYR A 35 -8.59 -20.04 -6.34
CA TYR A 35 -9.23 -18.78 -6.76
C TYR A 35 -8.23 -17.61 -6.92
N ILE A 36 -7.13 -17.62 -6.16
CA ILE A 36 -6.08 -16.59 -6.29
C ILE A 36 -5.34 -16.80 -7.61
N VAL A 37 -4.99 -18.06 -7.91
CA VAL A 37 -4.29 -18.40 -9.16
C VAL A 37 -5.19 -18.16 -10.36
N GLU A 38 -6.46 -18.55 -10.30
CA GLU A 38 -7.44 -18.25 -11.35
C GLU A 38 -7.53 -16.73 -11.62
N ARG A 39 -7.54 -15.91 -10.57
CA ARG A 39 -7.49 -14.45 -10.72
C ARG A 39 -6.20 -14.00 -11.40
N TYR A 40 -5.05 -14.55 -11.01
CA TYR A 40 -3.78 -14.19 -11.64
C TYR A 40 -3.70 -14.59 -13.11
N ILE A 41 -4.19 -15.78 -13.49
CA ILE A 41 -4.27 -16.20 -14.89
C ILE A 41 -5.09 -15.19 -15.70
N LYS A 42 -6.25 -14.78 -15.19
CA LYS A 42 -7.10 -13.79 -15.86
C LYS A 42 -6.46 -12.41 -16.02
N LEU A 43 -5.57 -12.02 -15.09
CA LEU A 43 -4.94 -10.70 -15.10
C LEU A 43 -3.62 -10.66 -15.88
N LEU A 44 -2.84 -11.73 -15.78
CA LEU A 44 -1.45 -11.78 -16.26
C LEU A 44 -1.27 -12.70 -17.47
N GLY A 45 -2.25 -13.55 -17.77
CA GLY A 45 -2.10 -14.58 -18.80
C GLY A 45 -0.88 -15.44 -18.51
N GLU A 46 0.02 -15.55 -19.48
CA GLU A 46 1.26 -16.33 -19.39
C GLU A 46 2.23 -15.82 -18.30
N GLU A 47 2.22 -14.51 -17.99
CA GLU A 47 3.09 -13.91 -16.96
C GLU A 47 2.73 -14.38 -15.53
N VAL A 48 1.65 -15.15 -15.35
CA VAL A 48 1.30 -15.74 -14.06
C VAL A 48 2.41 -16.61 -13.50
N ILE A 49 3.13 -17.34 -14.35
CA ILE A 49 4.21 -18.25 -13.91
C ILE A 49 5.35 -17.43 -13.29
N ASP A 50 5.73 -16.32 -13.93
CA ASP A 50 6.77 -15.42 -13.43
C ASP A 50 6.42 -14.86 -12.06
N LEU A 51 5.16 -14.45 -11.85
CA LEU A 51 4.70 -14.01 -10.53
C LEU A 51 4.82 -15.12 -9.47
N LEU A 52 4.35 -16.32 -9.79
CA LEU A 52 4.34 -17.44 -8.86
C LEU A 52 5.76 -17.85 -8.48
N GLU A 53 6.67 -17.97 -9.46
CA GLU A 53 8.08 -18.30 -9.23
C GLU A 53 8.82 -17.21 -8.47
N PHE A 54 8.60 -15.95 -8.82
CA PHE A 54 9.24 -14.82 -8.13
C PHE A 54 8.82 -14.72 -6.66
N ASN A 55 7.59 -15.09 -6.34
CA ASN A 55 7.11 -15.14 -4.96
C ASN A 55 7.77 -16.24 -4.11
N GLU A 56 8.44 -17.23 -4.72
CA GLU A 56 9.22 -18.25 -3.99
C GLU A 56 10.64 -17.78 -3.67
N ILE A 57 11.11 -16.69 -4.29
CA ILE A 57 12.45 -16.15 -4.08
C ILE A 57 12.44 -15.24 -2.84
N PRO A 58 13.36 -15.39 -1.87
CA PRO A 58 13.44 -14.49 -0.71
C PRO A 58 13.55 -13.02 -1.12
N MET A 59 12.88 -12.15 -0.38
CA MET A 59 12.93 -10.71 -0.62
C MET A 59 14.19 -10.10 -0.01
N PRO A 60 14.95 -9.26 -0.76
CA PRO A 60 16.05 -8.53 -0.16
C PRO A 60 15.52 -7.54 0.89
N GLN A 61 16.30 -7.33 1.95
CA GLN A 61 15.93 -6.36 2.97
C GLN A 61 16.19 -4.95 2.46
N THR A 62 15.26 -4.04 2.74
CA THR A 62 15.32 -2.65 2.29
C THR A 62 15.14 -1.71 3.47
N ILE A 63 15.87 -0.59 3.44
CA ILE A 63 15.85 0.45 4.46
C ILE A 63 15.52 1.80 3.84
N ARG A 64 14.79 2.62 4.60
CA ARG A 64 14.59 4.03 4.32
C ARG A 64 15.46 4.86 5.25
N CYS A 65 16.41 5.61 4.69
CA CYS A 65 17.20 6.61 5.39
C CYS A 65 16.28 7.69 6.01
N ASN A 66 16.53 8.05 7.27
CA ASN A 66 15.87 9.15 7.97
C ASN A 66 16.74 10.42 7.94
N ASP A 67 16.58 11.19 6.86
CA ASP A 67 17.31 12.44 6.61
C ASP A 67 16.87 13.62 7.52
N PHE A 68 15.99 13.37 8.49
CA PHE A 68 15.68 14.29 9.58
C PHE A 68 16.74 14.22 10.70
N LEU A 69 17.34 13.05 10.93
CA LEU A 69 18.33 12.84 12.00
C LEU A 69 19.77 12.72 11.49
N VAL A 70 19.96 12.18 10.29
CA VAL A 70 21.29 11.97 9.70
C VAL A 70 21.21 12.04 8.19
N SER A 71 22.17 12.67 7.51
CA SER A 71 22.19 12.64 6.04
C SER A 71 22.37 11.22 5.51
N CYS A 72 21.81 10.91 4.34
CA CYS A 72 21.90 9.55 3.80
C CYS A 72 23.32 9.15 3.43
N ASP A 73 24.16 10.11 3.02
CA ASP A 73 25.59 9.87 2.78
C ASP A 73 26.34 9.48 4.07
N GLU A 74 26.01 10.12 5.19
CA GLU A 74 26.59 9.79 6.49
C GLU A 74 26.09 8.44 7.00
N LEU A 75 24.82 8.13 6.82
CA LEU A 75 24.28 6.80 7.12
C LEU A 75 25.00 5.72 6.31
N GLU A 76 25.17 5.93 5.00
CA GLU A 76 25.86 5.00 4.12
C GLU A 76 27.31 4.76 4.56
N LYS A 77 28.05 5.81 4.93
CA LYS A 77 29.41 5.68 5.49
C LYS A 77 29.42 4.86 6.78
N ARG A 78 28.49 5.12 7.71
CA ARG A 78 28.39 4.39 8.98
C ARG A 78 28.13 2.91 8.79
N LEU A 79 27.21 2.57 7.88
CA LEU A 79 26.88 1.18 7.58
C LEU A 79 28.05 0.46 6.88
N LYS A 80 28.72 1.13 5.91
CA LYS A 80 29.93 0.59 5.26
C LYS A 80 31.06 0.31 6.26
N ASN A 81 31.29 1.21 7.21
CA ASN A 81 32.31 1.02 8.26
C ASN A 81 32.00 -0.18 9.18
N LYS A 82 30.75 -0.66 9.20
CA LYS A 82 30.31 -1.87 9.92
C LYS A 82 30.27 -3.12 9.05
N GLY A 83 30.76 -3.04 7.82
CA GLY A 83 30.71 -4.13 6.85
C GLY A 83 29.31 -4.38 6.27
N ILE A 84 28.36 -3.45 6.45
CA ILE A 84 27.02 -3.56 5.84
C ILE A 84 27.08 -2.91 4.45
N LYS A 85 26.90 -3.73 3.41
CA LYS A 85 26.89 -3.29 2.02
C LYS A 85 25.47 -2.94 1.62
N ILE A 86 25.25 -1.68 1.25
CA ILE A 86 23.96 -1.19 0.77
C ILE A 86 24.07 -0.65 -0.65
N GLN A 87 22.96 -0.71 -1.38
CA GLN A 87 22.83 -0.16 -2.73
C GLN A 87 21.63 0.78 -2.80
N LYS A 88 21.79 1.94 -3.41
CA LYS A 88 20.69 2.90 -3.57
C LYS A 88 19.64 2.37 -4.55
N ILE A 89 18.37 2.54 -4.21
CA ILE A 89 17.25 2.22 -5.09
C ILE A 89 17.02 3.43 -6.01
N PRO A 90 17.19 3.30 -7.35
CA PRO A 90 17.25 4.45 -8.25
C PRO A 90 16.04 5.39 -8.19
N PHE A 91 14.84 4.83 -7.99
CA PHE A 91 13.58 5.58 -7.98
C PHE A 91 13.13 6.05 -6.59
N LEU A 92 13.91 5.79 -5.53
CA LEU A 92 13.59 6.21 -4.17
C LEU A 92 14.75 7.02 -3.57
N PRO A 93 14.59 8.35 -3.40
CA PRO A 93 15.64 9.22 -2.89
C PRO A 93 16.30 8.75 -1.58
N HIS A 94 15.51 8.19 -0.68
CA HIS A 94 15.92 7.71 0.64
C HIS A 94 16.00 6.18 0.76
N GLY A 95 15.76 5.44 -0.33
CA GLY A 95 15.64 3.97 -0.31
C GLY A 95 16.96 3.28 -0.62
N TYR A 96 17.31 2.27 0.19
CA TYR A 96 18.48 1.43 -0.02
C TYR A 96 18.13 -0.04 0.15
N GLU A 97 18.72 -0.89 -0.68
CA GLU A 97 18.72 -2.33 -0.56
C GLU A 97 19.95 -2.78 0.26
N ILE A 98 19.76 -3.74 1.17
CA ILE A 98 20.84 -4.40 1.89
C ILE A 98 21.33 -5.57 1.03
N ILE A 99 22.52 -5.42 0.45
CA ILE A 99 23.15 -6.46 -0.37
C ILE A 99 23.81 -7.51 0.53
N GLU A 100 24.46 -7.05 1.59
CA GLU A 100 25.15 -7.92 2.54
C GLU A 100 25.18 -7.27 3.92
N SER A 101 24.95 -8.05 4.96
CA SER A 101 25.05 -7.57 6.34
C SER A 101 25.56 -8.70 7.26
N PRO A 102 26.66 -8.48 8.00
CA PRO A 102 27.13 -9.44 9.00
C PRO A 102 26.24 -9.50 10.26
N TYR A 103 25.29 -8.55 10.40
CA TYR A 103 24.42 -8.42 11.56
C TYR A 103 22.95 -8.32 11.17
N ASN A 104 22.06 -8.50 12.15
CA ASN A 104 20.66 -8.14 11.98
C ASN A 104 20.53 -6.62 11.86
N VAL A 105 20.08 -6.15 10.70
CA VAL A 105 19.88 -4.72 10.42
C VAL A 105 18.81 -4.06 11.30
N GLY A 106 17.95 -4.83 11.96
CA GLY A 106 17.02 -4.33 12.98
C GLY A 106 17.62 -4.18 14.38
N ALA A 107 18.90 -4.51 14.56
CA ALA A 107 19.59 -4.49 15.85
C ALA A 107 20.85 -3.59 15.86
N THR A 108 21.09 -2.83 14.80
CA THR A 108 22.24 -1.90 14.74
C THR A 108 21.99 -0.67 15.62
N HIS A 109 23.07 -0.03 16.06
CA HIS A 109 23.00 1.24 16.77
C HIS A 109 22.25 2.31 15.93
N GLU A 110 22.49 2.35 14.62
CA GLU A 110 21.85 3.27 13.68
C GLU A 110 20.33 3.05 13.61
N TYR A 111 19.89 1.80 13.59
CA TYR A 111 18.46 1.49 13.70
C TYR A 111 17.91 1.96 15.04
N LEU A 112 18.57 1.64 16.16
CA LEU A 112 18.10 2.05 17.50
C LEU A 112 18.07 3.57 17.69
N MET A 113 18.96 4.31 17.03
CA MET A 113 18.97 5.78 16.99
C MET A 113 17.95 6.38 16.02
N GLY A 114 17.18 5.56 15.30
CA GLY A 114 16.15 6.04 14.37
C GLY A 114 16.67 6.55 13.02
N TYR A 115 17.94 6.27 12.69
CA TYR A 115 18.58 6.76 11.46
C TYR A 115 18.02 6.11 10.19
N TYR A 116 17.37 4.97 10.32
CA TYR A 116 16.60 4.37 9.23
C TYR A 116 15.44 3.52 9.76
N TYR A 117 14.57 3.14 8.81
CA TYR A 117 13.44 2.26 9.04
C TYR A 117 13.45 1.14 7.99
N LEU A 118 13.12 -0.09 8.40
CA LEU A 118 12.98 -1.24 7.49
C LEU A 118 11.62 -1.16 6.77
N GLN A 119 11.60 -0.84 5.48
CA GLN A 119 10.38 -0.59 4.73
C GLN A 119 10.53 -1.06 3.30
N ASP A 120 9.49 -1.72 2.78
CA ASP A 120 9.41 -2.12 1.38
C ASP A 120 9.43 -0.91 0.42
N PRO A 121 10.09 -1.00 -0.75
CA PRO A 121 10.14 0.09 -1.73
C PRO A 121 8.77 0.55 -2.23
N GLY A 122 7.81 -0.36 -2.44
CA GLY A 122 6.43 -0.03 -2.81
C GLY A 122 5.73 0.76 -1.70
N SER A 123 5.91 0.37 -0.45
CA SER A 123 5.45 1.14 0.71
C SER A 123 6.08 2.54 0.78
N MET A 124 7.35 2.71 0.38
CA MET A 124 7.98 4.03 0.30
C MET A 124 7.37 4.87 -0.84
N LEU A 125 7.16 4.23 -2.00
CA LEU A 125 6.63 4.87 -3.19
C LEU A 125 5.22 5.45 -2.95
N VAL A 126 4.35 4.74 -2.23
CA VAL A 126 3.02 5.25 -1.84
C VAL A 126 3.08 6.66 -1.25
N VAL A 127 4.04 6.92 -0.33
CA VAL A 127 4.15 8.23 0.33
C VAL A 127 4.80 9.27 -0.57
N TYR A 128 5.71 8.88 -1.47
CA TYR A 128 6.21 9.80 -2.50
C TYR A 128 5.10 10.22 -3.47
N LEU A 129 4.25 9.29 -3.91
CA LEU A 129 3.10 9.57 -4.78
C LEU A 129 2.03 10.40 -4.06
N MET A 130 1.86 10.20 -2.74
CA MET A 130 1.04 11.07 -1.92
C MET A 130 1.52 12.52 -1.98
N ASN A 131 2.83 12.74 -1.99
CA ASN A 131 3.49 14.05 -2.00
C ASN A 131 3.00 14.96 -0.85
N PRO A 132 3.24 14.59 0.42
CA PRO A 132 2.68 15.30 1.57
C PRO A 132 3.19 16.75 1.64
N LEU A 133 2.26 17.69 1.80
CA LEU A 133 2.56 19.12 1.85
C LEU A 133 2.96 19.55 3.27
N LYS A 134 3.99 20.39 3.39
CA LYS A 134 4.39 21.00 4.67
C LYS A 134 3.25 21.83 5.28
N ASN A 135 3.21 21.92 6.61
CA ASN A 135 2.21 22.68 7.37
C ASN A 135 0.74 22.27 7.12
N SER A 136 0.50 21.11 6.51
CA SER A 136 -0.85 20.58 6.26
C SER A 136 -1.36 19.74 7.43
N PHE A 137 -2.68 19.59 7.52
CA PHE A 137 -3.34 18.64 8.40
C PHE A 137 -3.55 17.32 7.65
N ILE A 138 -2.85 16.27 8.10
CA ILE A 138 -2.84 14.95 7.47
C ILE A 138 -3.44 13.91 8.41
N ILE A 139 -4.25 12.99 7.87
CA ILE A 139 -4.74 11.81 8.59
C ILE A 139 -4.18 10.55 7.93
N ASP A 140 -3.52 9.69 8.71
CA ASP A 140 -3.17 8.31 8.34
C ASP A 140 -4.18 7.37 9.01
N MET A 141 -5.11 6.83 8.22
CA MET A 141 -6.28 6.09 8.74
C MET A 141 -5.98 4.67 9.23
N ALA A 142 -4.80 4.13 8.92
CA ALA A 142 -4.41 2.75 9.28
C ALA A 142 -2.89 2.68 9.52
N SER A 143 -2.45 3.38 10.56
CA SER A 143 -1.07 3.87 10.63
C SER A 143 -0.03 2.86 11.12
N ALA A 144 -0.40 1.90 11.96
CA ALA A 144 0.60 0.98 12.50
C ALA A 144 1.16 0.06 11.41
N PRO A 145 2.46 -0.30 11.46
CA PRO A 145 3.44 -0.01 12.53
C PRO A 145 4.13 1.36 12.47
N GLY A 146 3.72 2.27 11.58
CA GLY A 146 4.22 3.66 11.53
C GLY A 146 5.24 3.94 10.42
N GLY A 147 5.51 2.99 9.53
CA GLY A 147 6.46 3.17 8.42
C GLY A 147 6.08 4.34 7.51
N LYS A 148 4.83 4.36 7.01
CA LYS A 148 4.35 5.44 6.12
C LYS A 148 4.11 6.76 6.88
N ALA A 149 3.55 6.71 8.10
CA ALA A 149 3.44 7.89 8.98
C ALA A 149 4.79 8.58 9.25
N SER A 150 5.82 7.82 9.64
CA SER A 150 7.17 8.38 9.83
C SER A 150 7.75 8.96 8.55
N GLN A 151 7.38 8.43 7.37
CA GLN A 151 7.81 8.99 6.09
C GLN A 151 7.13 10.31 5.77
N ILE A 152 5.84 10.43 6.09
CA ILE A 152 5.09 11.69 5.97
C ILE A 152 5.78 12.78 6.82
N LEU A 153 6.09 12.45 8.09
CA LEU A 153 6.79 13.36 8.99
C LEU A 153 8.19 13.70 8.47
N GLN A 154 8.94 12.71 7.98
CA GLN A 154 10.27 12.91 7.39
C GLN A 154 10.25 13.88 6.20
N LEU A 155 9.41 13.62 5.19
CA LEU A 155 9.35 14.42 3.95
C LEU A 155 8.88 15.85 4.22
N THR A 156 8.07 16.03 5.26
CA THR A 156 7.56 17.35 5.66
C THR A 156 8.44 18.03 6.70
N LYS A 157 9.56 17.42 7.11
CA LYS A 157 10.47 17.91 8.17
C LYS A 157 9.72 18.20 9.48
N ASP A 158 8.85 17.26 9.86
CA ASP A 158 8.01 17.28 11.06
C ASP A 158 7.09 18.52 11.17
N SER A 159 6.75 19.17 10.05
CA SER A 159 5.97 20.43 10.05
C SER A 159 4.46 20.25 9.92
N VAL A 160 3.98 19.04 9.64
CA VAL A 160 2.53 18.76 9.50
C VAL A 160 1.87 18.51 10.84
N LYS A 161 0.54 18.58 10.88
CA LYS A 161 -0.25 18.00 11.97
C LYS A 161 -0.68 16.61 11.53
N LEU A 162 -0.05 15.55 12.02
CA LEU A 162 -0.41 14.18 11.64
C LEU A 162 -1.35 13.55 12.68
N VAL A 163 -2.49 13.02 12.25
CA VAL A 163 -3.31 12.12 13.06
C VAL A 163 -3.11 10.69 12.55
N SER A 164 -2.48 9.85 13.36
CA SER A 164 -2.27 8.43 13.09
C SER A 164 -3.33 7.59 13.79
N VAL A 165 -4.17 6.91 13.03
CA VAL A 165 -5.27 6.10 13.55
C VAL A 165 -4.92 4.62 13.50
N GLU A 166 -5.17 3.89 14.58
CA GLU A 166 -4.99 2.44 14.64
C GLU A 166 -6.08 1.80 15.49
N LEU A 167 -6.75 0.78 14.94
CA LEU A 167 -7.83 0.07 15.60
C LEU A 167 -7.34 -0.84 16.72
N LYS A 168 -6.19 -1.52 16.52
CA LYS A 168 -5.69 -2.55 17.43
C LYS A 168 -4.70 -1.96 18.42
N LYS A 169 -5.12 -1.84 19.69
CA LYS A 169 -4.29 -1.42 20.83
C LYS A 169 -2.90 -2.06 20.88
N ALA A 170 -2.80 -3.35 20.56
CA ALA A 170 -1.54 -4.09 20.56
C ALA A 170 -0.51 -3.50 19.57
N ARG A 171 -0.96 -2.94 18.45
CA ARG A 171 -0.10 -2.35 17.40
C ARG A 171 0.31 -0.91 17.69
N ILE A 172 -0.43 -0.21 18.56
CA ILE A 172 -0.11 1.17 18.97
C ILE A 172 1.26 1.27 19.65
N LYS A 173 1.65 0.24 20.43
CA LYS A 173 2.98 0.20 21.06
C LYS A 173 4.10 0.31 20.02
N ALA A 174 3.99 -0.46 18.92
CA ALA A 174 4.97 -0.43 17.84
C ALA A 174 4.93 0.90 17.08
N LEU A 175 3.74 1.41 16.76
CA LEU A 175 3.55 2.71 16.12
C LEU A 175 4.22 3.83 16.92
N ARG A 176 3.88 3.96 18.21
CA ARG A 176 4.45 4.96 19.11
C ARG A 176 5.96 4.82 19.23
N SER A 177 6.45 3.59 19.47
CA SER A 177 7.88 3.31 19.61
C SER A 177 8.65 3.73 18.35
N ASN A 178 8.14 3.42 17.17
CA ASN A 178 8.78 3.78 15.91
C ASN A 178 8.81 5.29 15.68
N LEU A 179 7.69 5.99 15.89
CA LEU A 179 7.65 7.45 15.71
C LEU A 179 8.58 8.17 16.68
N GLN A 180 8.60 7.76 17.96
CA GLN A 180 9.50 8.31 18.98
C GLN A 180 10.97 8.01 18.68
N ARG A 181 11.29 6.75 18.35
CA ARG A 181 12.65 6.33 18.00
C ARG A 181 13.19 7.13 16.81
N MET A 182 12.35 7.45 15.84
CA MET A 182 12.73 8.22 14.65
C MET A 182 12.78 9.73 14.86
N GLY A 183 12.50 10.21 16.08
CA GLY A 183 12.68 11.60 16.48
C GLY A 183 11.55 12.55 16.10
N PHE A 184 10.39 12.03 15.68
CA PHE A 184 9.26 12.88 15.30
C PHE A 184 8.39 13.26 16.49
N SER A 185 7.69 14.39 16.36
CA SER A 185 6.87 14.95 17.44
C SER A 185 5.50 15.47 16.97
N SER A 186 5.35 15.77 15.68
CA SER A 186 4.13 16.43 15.16
C SER A 186 3.02 15.45 14.81
N TYR A 187 2.72 14.52 15.72
CA TYR A 187 1.68 13.52 15.54
C TYR A 187 0.81 13.30 16.78
N VAL A 188 -0.43 12.86 16.55
CA VAL A 188 -1.34 12.35 17.57
C VAL A 188 -1.76 10.93 17.17
N ILE A 189 -1.72 9.99 18.12
CA ILE A 189 -2.18 8.62 17.90
C ILE A 189 -3.60 8.47 18.46
N LEU A 190 -4.54 8.00 17.64
CA LEU A 190 -5.91 7.70 18.04
C LEU A 190 -6.17 6.18 17.98
N GLU A 191 -6.55 5.60 19.11
CA GLU A 191 -7.06 4.23 19.19
C GLU A 191 -8.56 4.21 18.87
N THR A 192 -8.91 4.04 17.60
CA THR A 192 -10.33 3.99 17.20
C THR A 192 -10.52 3.29 15.87
N ASP A 193 -11.77 2.94 15.58
CA ASP A 193 -12.18 2.53 14.25
C ASP A 193 -12.21 3.75 13.33
N ALA A 194 -11.36 3.74 12.30
CA ALA A 194 -11.24 4.87 11.37
C ALA A 194 -12.58 5.21 10.68
N ARG A 195 -13.51 4.25 10.56
CA ARG A 195 -14.88 4.49 10.05
C ARG A 195 -15.69 5.44 10.94
N LYS A 196 -15.34 5.55 12.22
CA LYS A 196 -16.04 6.34 13.24
C LYS A 196 -15.40 7.71 13.52
N LEU A 197 -14.36 8.10 12.78
CA LEU A 197 -13.69 9.38 13.00
C LEU A 197 -14.67 10.56 12.86
N SER A 198 -14.66 11.47 13.82
CA SER A 198 -15.45 12.71 13.77
C SER A 198 -14.64 13.92 13.29
N LEU A 199 -13.34 13.73 13.02
CA LEU A 199 -12.47 14.75 12.45
C LEU A 199 -13.00 15.18 11.08
N LYS A 200 -12.77 16.44 10.72
CA LYS A 200 -13.12 17.03 9.43
C LYS A 200 -12.02 17.99 9.00
N ASN A 201 -12.08 18.36 7.72
CA ASN A 201 -11.23 19.37 7.10
C ASN A 201 -9.74 19.01 7.11
N SER A 202 -9.39 17.71 6.99
CA SER A 202 -8.02 17.34 6.66
C SER A 202 -7.68 17.76 5.25
N ASP A 203 -6.46 18.27 5.05
CA ASP A 203 -5.95 18.65 3.74
C ASP A 203 -5.61 17.42 2.90
N MET A 204 -5.03 16.40 3.55
CA MET A 204 -4.61 15.16 2.90
C MET A 204 -4.93 13.96 3.78
N ILE A 205 -5.23 12.82 3.16
CA ILE A 205 -5.44 11.55 3.85
C ILE A 205 -4.60 10.46 3.20
N LEU A 206 -3.89 9.69 4.02
CA LEU A 206 -3.36 8.39 3.63
C LEU A 206 -4.31 7.30 4.14
N LEU A 207 -4.79 6.47 3.22
CA LEU A 207 -5.50 5.24 3.54
C LEU A 207 -4.72 4.06 2.98
N ASP A 208 -3.74 3.56 3.76
CA ASP A 208 -3.10 2.27 3.54
C ASP A 208 -4.00 1.16 4.09
N SER A 209 -4.97 0.77 3.26
CA SER A 209 -6.15 0.03 3.68
C SER A 209 -5.81 -1.39 4.16
N PRO A 210 -6.42 -1.89 5.25
CA PRO A 210 -6.30 -3.30 5.64
C PRO A 210 -6.70 -4.22 4.49
N SER A 211 -5.77 -5.06 4.05
CA SER A 211 -5.92 -5.91 2.87
C SER A 211 -5.94 -7.42 3.19
N SER A 212 -6.20 -8.23 2.16
CA SER A 212 -5.96 -9.68 2.18
C SER A 212 -4.50 -10.02 2.51
N GLY A 213 -3.58 -9.17 2.05
CA GLY A 213 -2.14 -9.37 2.10
C GLY A 213 -1.61 -10.15 0.89
N GLU A 214 -2.35 -10.26 -0.22
CA GLU A 214 -1.85 -10.92 -1.44
C GLU A 214 -0.57 -10.28 -1.99
N GLY A 215 -0.39 -8.97 -1.78
CA GLY A 215 0.81 -8.25 -2.20
C GLY A 215 2.08 -8.61 -1.43
N ILE A 216 1.95 -9.19 -0.23
CA ILE A 216 3.09 -9.56 0.62
C ILE A 216 3.38 -11.06 0.62
N ILE A 217 2.84 -11.84 -0.32
CA ILE A 217 3.01 -13.30 -0.36
C ILE A 217 4.49 -13.71 -0.31
N ARG A 218 5.36 -13.00 -1.03
CA ARG A 218 6.82 -13.22 -1.02
C ARG A 218 7.45 -13.09 0.37
N LYS A 219 6.89 -12.24 1.23
CA LYS A 219 7.36 -11.98 2.60
C LYS A 219 6.65 -12.84 3.65
N ASP A 220 5.38 -13.11 3.46
CA ASP A 220 4.56 -13.98 4.31
C ASP A 220 3.85 -15.04 3.43
N PRO A 221 4.51 -16.17 3.13
CA PRO A 221 3.94 -17.21 2.26
C PRO A 221 2.63 -17.81 2.76
N LYS A 222 2.27 -17.62 4.05
CA LYS A 222 0.96 -18.02 4.57
C LYS A 222 -0.19 -17.30 3.85
N ARG A 223 0.06 -16.13 3.27
CA ARG A 223 -0.93 -15.34 2.53
C ARG A 223 -1.47 -16.04 1.29
N LYS A 224 -0.73 -17.00 0.73
CA LYS A 224 -1.18 -17.90 -0.35
C LYS A 224 -2.50 -18.61 -0.06
N ARG A 225 -2.82 -18.86 1.23
CA ARG A 225 -4.01 -19.61 1.68
C ARG A 225 -4.78 -18.97 2.84
N SER A 226 -4.29 -17.85 3.39
CA SER A 226 -4.81 -17.29 4.64
C SER A 226 -6.23 -16.73 4.57
N ARG A 227 -6.73 -16.46 3.35
CA ARG A 227 -8.05 -15.86 3.13
C ARG A 227 -8.90 -16.77 2.27
N PRO A 228 -10.06 -17.24 2.76
CA PRO A 228 -11.03 -17.93 1.92
C PRO A 228 -11.70 -16.92 0.98
N ARG A 229 -12.18 -17.39 -0.17
CA ARG A 229 -12.96 -16.61 -1.13
C ARG A 229 -14.10 -15.80 -0.50
N SER A 230 -14.75 -16.37 0.53
CA SER A 230 -15.86 -15.74 1.25
C SER A 230 -15.48 -14.46 2.01
N ASP A 231 -14.20 -14.26 2.33
CA ASP A 231 -13.72 -13.06 3.03
C ASP A 231 -13.44 -11.89 2.08
N MET A 232 -13.20 -12.13 0.78
CA MET A 232 -12.89 -11.07 -0.18
C MET A 232 -13.96 -9.99 -0.24
N ARG A 233 -15.25 -10.38 -0.21
CA ARG A 233 -16.37 -9.43 -0.15
C ARG A 233 -16.35 -8.57 1.11
N LYS A 234 -16.03 -9.17 2.27
CA LYS A 234 -15.95 -8.43 3.55
C LYS A 234 -14.79 -7.45 3.55
N ILE A 235 -13.64 -7.85 3.00
CA ILE A 235 -12.46 -7.00 2.86
C ILE A 235 -12.78 -5.84 1.93
N HIS A 236 -13.28 -6.10 0.72
CA HIS A 236 -13.73 -5.06 -0.22
C HIS A 236 -14.70 -4.07 0.44
N LEU A 237 -15.74 -4.56 1.12
CA LEU A 237 -16.72 -3.69 1.78
C LEU A 237 -16.08 -2.84 2.89
N LEU A 238 -15.16 -3.41 3.67
CA LEU A 238 -14.41 -2.66 4.68
C LEU A 238 -13.56 -1.55 4.05
N GLN A 239 -12.83 -1.84 2.97
CA GLN A 239 -12.00 -0.87 2.26
C GLN A 239 -12.85 0.25 1.64
N TYR A 240 -13.98 -0.10 1.02
CA TYR A 240 -14.97 0.86 0.52
C TYR A 240 -15.52 1.75 1.63
N GLN A 241 -15.87 1.20 2.80
CA GLN A 241 -16.34 1.97 3.96
C GLN A 241 -15.27 2.93 4.48
N LEU A 242 -14.01 2.48 4.56
CA LEU A 242 -12.89 3.31 4.99
C LEU A 242 -12.62 4.45 4.00
N LEU A 243 -12.60 4.15 2.70
CA LEU A 243 -12.39 5.16 1.67
C LEU A 243 -13.55 6.15 1.59
N SER A 244 -14.78 5.67 1.71
CA SER A 244 -15.97 6.51 1.84
C SER A 244 -15.84 7.45 3.03
N LYS A 245 -15.32 6.96 4.16
CA LYS A 245 -15.10 7.79 5.35
C LYS A 245 -14.00 8.82 5.13
N ALA A 246 -12.90 8.46 4.45
CA ALA A 246 -11.85 9.40 4.07
C ALA A 246 -12.42 10.58 3.28
N ILE A 247 -13.32 10.31 2.32
CA ILE A 247 -13.99 11.34 1.51
C ILE A 247 -14.89 12.24 2.35
N ASP A 248 -15.57 11.70 3.36
CA ASP A 248 -16.42 12.51 4.23
C ASP A 248 -15.63 13.50 5.09
N ILE A 249 -14.39 13.15 5.48
CA ILE A 249 -13.60 13.94 6.43
C ILE A 249 -12.55 14.83 5.76
N VAL A 250 -12.15 14.54 4.51
CA VAL A 250 -11.29 15.43 3.73
C VAL A 250 -12.05 16.70 3.34
N LYS A 251 -11.36 17.85 3.37
CA LYS A 251 -11.94 19.12 2.92
C LYS A 251 -12.24 19.08 1.40
N PRO A 252 -13.18 19.90 0.89
CA PRO A 252 -13.29 20.15 -0.55
C PRO A 252 -11.94 20.59 -1.13
N GLY A 253 -11.56 20.07 -2.30
CA GLY A 253 -10.24 20.25 -2.92
C GLY A 253 -9.11 19.44 -2.27
N GLY A 254 -9.34 18.79 -1.14
CA GLY A 254 -8.34 17.97 -0.45
C GLY A 254 -8.11 16.62 -1.12
N GLU A 255 -6.98 15.99 -0.80
CA GLU A 255 -6.47 14.81 -1.51
C GLU A 255 -6.47 13.55 -0.63
N ILE A 256 -6.74 12.40 -1.24
CA ILE A 256 -6.70 11.10 -0.58
C ILE A 256 -5.77 10.20 -1.39
N THR A 257 -4.79 9.60 -0.73
CA THR A 257 -4.00 8.51 -1.30
C THR A 257 -4.53 7.19 -0.73
N TYR A 258 -5.25 6.46 -1.56
CA TYR A 258 -5.63 5.08 -1.30
C TYR A 258 -4.49 4.16 -1.71
N ALA A 259 -4.10 3.25 -0.83
CA ALA A 259 -3.19 2.16 -1.13
C ALA A 259 -3.71 0.87 -0.52
N ALA A 260 -3.54 -0.23 -1.21
CA ALA A 260 -3.76 -1.57 -0.67
C ALA A 260 -2.54 -2.42 -1.01
N CYS A 261 -1.96 -3.10 -0.02
CA CYS A 261 -0.92 -4.10 -0.26
C CYS A 261 -1.56 -5.42 -0.71
N SER A 262 -2.14 -5.37 -1.91
CA SER A 262 -2.86 -6.45 -2.57
C SER A 262 -2.72 -6.28 -4.09
N THR A 263 -2.78 -7.40 -4.79
CA THR A 263 -2.81 -7.52 -6.25
C THR A 263 -4.20 -7.90 -6.76
N ALA A 264 -5.18 -8.02 -5.86
CA ALA A 264 -6.56 -8.38 -6.16
C ALA A 264 -7.37 -7.19 -6.74
N ILE A 265 -8.10 -7.42 -7.83
CA ILE A 265 -9.02 -6.44 -8.45
C ILE A 265 -10.07 -5.94 -7.44
N GLU A 266 -10.54 -6.85 -6.59
CA GLU A 266 -11.56 -6.64 -5.57
C GLU A 266 -11.14 -5.61 -4.51
N GLU A 267 -9.83 -5.45 -4.31
CA GLU A 267 -9.24 -4.54 -3.32
C GLU A 267 -8.61 -3.29 -3.98
N GLY A 268 -8.48 -3.29 -5.31
CA GLY A 268 -7.92 -2.19 -6.08
C GLY A 268 -9.00 -1.49 -6.91
N GLU A 269 -9.01 -1.81 -8.20
CA GLU A 269 -9.87 -1.22 -9.23
C GLU A 269 -11.34 -1.19 -8.81
N PHE A 270 -11.85 -2.27 -8.25
CA PHE A 270 -13.26 -2.37 -7.91
C PHE A 270 -13.66 -1.49 -6.72
N VAL A 271 -12.74 -1.24 -5.77
CA VAL A 271 -12.98 -0.28 -4.68
C VAL A 271 -13.07 1.14 -5.24
N ILE A 272 -12.17 1.49 -6.16
CA ILE A 272 -12.12 2.83 -6.77
C ILE A 272 -13.33 3.06 -7.69
N ASP A 273 -13.66 2.13 -8.57
CA ASP A 273 -14.87 2.17 -9.42
C ASP A 273 -16.13 2.44 -8.59
N ARG A 274 -16.28 1.69 -7.49
CA ARG A 274 -17.45 1.84 -6.62
C ARG A 274 -17.55 3.22 -5.98
N VAL A 275 -16.43 3.79 -5.56
CA VAL A 275 -16.40 5.12 -4.94
C VAL A 275 -16.65 6.23 -5.97
N LEU A 276 -16.01 6.14 -7.14
CA LEU A 276 -16.18 7.09 -8.25
C LEU A 276 -17.63 7.19 -8.74
N ASN A 277 -18.37 6.07 -8.70
CA ASN A 277 -19.78 6.02 -9.07
C ASN A 277 -20.74 6.57 -8.00
N LYS A 278 -20.29 6.76 -6.76
CA LYS A 278 -21.16 7.10 -5.61
C LYS A 278 -20.80 8.39 -4.88
N ARG A 279 -19.60 8.92 -5.10
CA ARG A 279 -19.05 10.05 -4.36
C ARG A 279 -18.54 11.11 -5.33
N ASN A 280 -18.62 12.37 -4.92
CA ASN A 280 -18.12 13.51 -5.70
C ASN A 280 -16.60 13.63 -5.55
N VAL A 281 -15.87 12.77 -6.25
CA VAL A 281 -14.41 12.70 -6.27
C VAL A 281 -13.91 12.37 -7.68
N ASP A 282 -12.69 12.78 -7.99
CA ASP A 282 -11.99 12.45 -9.22
C ASP A 282 -10.61 11.85 -8.93
N THR A 283 -10.05 11.09 -9.87
CA THR A 283 -8.70 10.54 -9.75
C THR A 283 -7.66 11.54 -10.26
N ILE A 284 -6.56 11.65 -9.53
CA ILE A 284 -5.40 12.44 -9.94
C ILE A 284 -4.42 11.49 -10.61
N LYS A 285 -4.09 11.75 -11.88
CA LYS A 285 -2.99 11.07 -12.55
C LYS A 285 -1.67 11.50 -11.89
N VAL A 286 -0.90 10.52 -11.40
CA VAL A 286 0.42 10.76 -10.81
C VAL A 286 1.47 10.07 -11.66
N ASP A 287 2.55 10.78 -11.98
CA ASP A 287 3.70 10.20 -12.64
C ASP A 287 4.49 9.35 -11.64
N SER A 288 4.49 8.04 -11.88
CA SER A 288 5.22 7.09 -11.07
C SER A 288 6.45 6.59 -11.83
N PRO A 289 7.63 6.49 -11.18
CA PRO A 289 8.85 6.02 -11.82
C PRO A 289 8.80 4.52 -12.18
N ILE A 290 7.91 3.77 -11.54
CA ILE A 290 7.63 2.35 -11.77
C ILE A 290 6.13 2.09 -11.62
N GLY A 291 5.65 0.95 -12.10
CA GLY A 291 4.27 0.51 -11.93
C GLY A 291 3.50 0.51 -13.24
N ASP A 292 2.63 -0.49 -13.35
CA ASP A 292 1.72 -0.64 -14.47
C ASP A 292 0.45 0.19 -14.25
N LYS A 293 -0.28 0.44 -15.32
CA LYS A 293 -1.63 1.01 -15.24
C LYS A 293 -2.58 -0.01 -14.60
N ALA A 294 -3.60 0.49 -13.92
CA ALA A 294 -4.73 -0.32 -13.50
C ALA A 294 -5.48 -0.92 -14.68
N TYR A 295 -6.14 -2.07 -14.45
CA TYR A 295 -6.96 -2.71 -15.47
C TYR A 295 -8.24 -1.89 -15.71
N GLU A 296 -8.62 -1.74 -16.98
CA GLU A 296 -9.84 -1.04 -17.39
C GLU A 296 -11.06 -1.97 -17.41
N GLU A 297 -10.82 -3.29 -17.49
CA GLU A 297 -11.86 -4.30 -17.44
C GLU A 297 -11.42 -5.57 -16.70
N PHE A 298 -12.40 -6.28 -16.12
CA PHE A 298 -12.20 -7.60 -15.52
C PHE A 298 -13.50 -8.42 -15.56
N ASN A 299 -13.45 -9.68 -15.97
CA ASN A 299 -14.62 -10.57 -16.06
C ASN A 299 -15.81 -9.97 -16.85
N GLY A 300 -15.53 -9.22 -17.93
CA GLY A 300 -16.54 -8.55 -18.74
C GLY A 300 -17.24 -7.38 -18.02
N ILE A 301 -16.64 -6.84 -16.96
CA ILE A 301 -17.00 -5.57 -16.32
C ILE A 301 -15.99 -4.53 -16.75
N THR A 302 -16.44 -3.47 -17.41
CA THR A 302 -15.65 -2.25 -17.63
C THR A 302 -15.77 -1.35 -16.40
N PHE A 303 -14.64 -0.88 -15.90
CA PHE A 303 -14.57 0.08 -14.80
C PHE A 303 -14.72 1.51 -15.32
N ASP A 304 -14.98 2.46 -14.42
CA ASP A 304 -14.94 3.89 -14.72
C ASP A 304 -13.58 4.27 -15.35
N ASP A 305 -13.60 5.02 -16.45
CA ASP A 305 -12.41 5.44 -17.20
C ASP A 305 -11.34 6.12 -16.33
N ARG A 306 -11.74 6.75 -15.22
CA ARG A 306 -10.84 7.40 -14.28
C ARG A 306 -9.98 6.41 -13.50
N VAL A 307 -10.34 5.12 -13.46
CA VAL A 307 -9.55 4.06 -12.82
C VAL A 307 -8.19 3.89 -13.49
N LYS A 308 -8.04 4.19 -14.79
CA LYS A 308 -6.76 4.11 -15.51
C LYS A 308 -5.64 5.01 -14.96
N ASN A 309 -5.99 6.00 -14.12
CA ASN A 309 -5.04 6.85 -13.42
C ASN A 309 -4.41 6.17 -12.18
N CYS A 310 -4.90 4.99 -11.80
CA CYS A 310 -4.36 4.19 -10.70
C CYS A 310 -3.14 3.39 -11.15
N ILE A 311 -2.29 3.04 -10.18
CA ILE A 311 -1.00 2.37 -10.40
C ILE A 311 -1.02 0.99 -9.73
N ARG A 312 -0.49 0.00 -10.43
CA ARG A 312 -0.26 -1.35 -9.91
C ARG A 312 1.23 -1.62 -9.80
N LEU A 313 1.64 -2.14 -8.66
CA LEU A 313 2.95 -2.74 -8.47
C LEU A 313 2.79 -4.25 -8.43
N TRP A 314 3.44 -4.93 -9.36
CA TRP A 314 3.62 -6.37 -9.38
C TRP A 314 5.02 -6.75 -8.87
N PRO A 315 5.14 -7.77 -7.98
CA PRO A 315 6.44 -8.19 -7.46
C PRO A 315 7.47 -8.55 -8.53
N HIS A 316 7.10 -9.43 -9.47
CA HIS A 316 8.00 -9.93 -10.51
C HIS A 316 8.45 -8.85 -11.50
N LYS A 317 7.63 -7.82 -11.73
CA LYS A 317 7.95 -6.72 -12.67
C LYS A 317 8.78 -5.61 -12.02
N HIS A 318 8.51 -5.31 -10.75
CA HIS A 318 9.00 -4.09 -10.12
C HIS A 318 9.96 -4.32 -8.95
N GLY A 319 10.14 -5.57 -8.52
CA GLY A 319 11.01 -5.90 -7.39
C GLY A 319 10.51 -5.42 -6.03
N THR A 320 9.23 -5.07 -5.90
CA THR A 320 8.59 -4.58 -4.66
C THR A 320 7.58 -5.60 -4.10
N GLU A 321 6.97 -5.32 -2.95
CA GLU A 321 5.68 -5.94 -2.59
C GLU A 321 4.61 -5.51 -3.60
N GLY A 322 3.56 -6.31 -3.73
CA GLY A 322 2.42 -5.99 -4.59
C GLY A 322 1.55 -4.89 -4.00
N PHE A 323 1.20 -3.89 -4.81
CA PHE A 323 0.38 -2.76 -4.38
C PHE A 323 -0.60 -2.34 -5.46
N PHE A 324 -1.74 -1.82 -5.02
CA PHE A 324 -2.60 -0.96 -5.80
C PHE A 324 -2.60 0.43 -5.16
N ILE A 325 -2.44 1.48 -5.96
CA ILE A 325 -2.31 2.87 -5.50
C ILE A 325 -3.22 3.76 -6.33
N CYS A 326 -4.03 4.58 -5.67
CA CYS A 326 -4.87 5.59 -6.32
C CYS A 326 -4.80 6.90 -5.54
N LYS A 327 -4.61 8.01 -6.27
CA LYS A 327 -4.74 9.35 -5.70
C LYS A 327 -6.06 9.94 -6.15
N LEU A 328 -6.84 10.45 -5.20
CA LEU A 328 -8.16 11.02 -5.39
C LEU A 328 -8.18 12.47 -4.92
N ARG A 329 -8.99 13.30 -5.55
CA ARG A 329 -9.34 14.65 -5.09
C ARG A 329 -10.83 14.70 -4.82
N LYS A 330 -11.21 15.31 -3.70
CA LYS A 330 -12.60 15.68 -3.47
C LYS A 330 -12.90 16.97 -4.22
N GLU A 331 -13.97 16.98 -5.00
CA GLU A 331 -14.35 18.17 -5.76
C GLU A 331 -14.65 19.36 -4.85
N GLU A 332 -14.38 20.55 -5.36
CA GLU A 332 -14.79 21.82 -4.76
C GLU A 332 -16.27 22.04 -5.10
N ASN A 333 -17.17 21.88 -4.12
CA ASN A 333 -18.59 22.18 -4.31
C ASN A 333 -18.85 23.68 -4.33
#